data_AF-A0A2I0KHK2-F1
#
_entry.id   AF-A0A2I0KHK2-F1
#
_cell.length_a   1.000
_cell.length_b   1.000
_cell.length_c   1.000
_cell.angle_alpha   90.00
_cell.angle_beta   90.00
_cell.angle_gamma   90.00
#
_symmetry.space_group_name_H-M   'P 1'
#
loop_
_entity.id
_entity.type
_entity.pdbx_description
1 polymer ?
#
loop_
_entity_poly.entity_id
_entity_poly.type
_entity_poly.pdbx_seq_one_letter_code
_entity_poly.pdbx_strand_id
1 'polypeptide(L)' 'MVTKTEEAQLSRLESQVDNGGGGAWDFLCLVRKLKVRRSDKVAIAAIDCHSLEVAKDCIKALQKRFPESKRV' A
#
# COMPACT_ATOMS: atom_id res chain seq x y z
N MET A 1 17.14 -4.60 5.60
CA MET A 1 17.42 -5.51 4.46
C MET A 1 16.20 -6.41 4.34
N VAL A 2 15.61 -6.52 3.15
CA VAL A 2 14.43 -7.39 2.95
C VAL A 2 14.91 -8.83 2.85
N THR A 3 14.28 -9.74 3.59
CA THR A 3 14.59 -11.17 3.56
C THR A 3 13.95 -11.86 2.36
N LYS A 4 14.48 -13.03 1.97
CA LYS A 4 13.91 -13.84 0.88
C LYS A 4 12.43 -14.21 1.13
N THR A 5 12.06 -14.43 2.38
CA THR A 5 10.69 -14.73 2.79
C THR A 5 9.77 -13.52 2.62
N GLU A 6 10.25 -12.33 2.97
CA GLU A 6 9.50 -11.07 2.81
C GLU A 6 9.30 -10.72 1.32
N GLU A 7 10.32 -10.93 0.47
CA GLU A 7 10.18 -10.77 -0.99
C GLU A 7 9.17 -11.76 -1.59
N ALA A 8 9.18 -13.02 -1.14
CA ALA A 8 8.21 -14.03 -1.60
C ALA A 8 6.78 -13.68 -1.14
N GLN A 9 6.62 -13.17 0.07
CA GLN A 9 5.33 -12.70 0.57
C GLN A 9 4.84 -11.48 -0.23
N LEU A 10 5.71 -10.52 -0.54
CA LEU A 10 5.41 -9.39 -1.41
C LEU A 10 4.92 -9.87 -2.78
N SER A 11 5.66 -10.75 -3.45
CA SER A 11 5.31 -11.25 -4.79
C SER A 11 3.96 -11.98 -4.81
N ARG A 12 3.66 -12.76 -3.77
CA ARG A 12 2.36 -13.41 -3.61
C ARG A 12 1.23 -12.40 -3.46
N LEU A 13 1.42 -11.38 -2.62
CA LEU A 13 0.43 -10.33 -2.38
C LEU A 13 0.23 -9.43 -3.61
N GLU A 14 1.29 -9.12 -4.35
CA GLU A 14 1.21 -8.40 -5.64
C GLU A 14 0.33 -9.16 -6.64
N SER A 15 0.53 -10.48 -6.75
CA SER A 15 -0.33 -11.31 -7.61
C SER A 15 -1.79 -11.30 -7.14
N GLN A 16 -2.06 -11.25 -5.83
CA GLN A 16 -3.44 -11.16 -5.35
C GLN A 16 -4.08 -9.80 -5.65
N VAL A 17 -3.31 -8.71 -5.53
CA VAL A 17 -3.74 -7.36 -5.93
C VAL A 17 -4.08 -7.31 -7.42
N ASP A 18 -3.28 -7.94 -8.29
CA ASP A 18 -3.56 -7.98 -9.73
C ASP A 18 -4.81 -8.78 -10.11
N ASN A 19 -5.10 -9.84 -9.35
CA ASN A 19 -6.18 -10.77 -9.66
C ASN A 19 -7.45 -10.51 -8.83
N GLY A 20 -7.50 -9.43 -8.03
CA GLY A 20 -8.64 -9.10 -7.16
C GLY A 20 -8.88 -10.11 -6.02
N GLY A 21 -7.88 -10.91 -5.67
CA GLY A 21 -7.98 -12.06 -4.75
C GLY A 21 -7.86 -11.75 -3.26
N GLY A 22 -8.14 -10.50 -2.84
CA GLY A 22 -7.90 -10.02 -1.47
C GLY A 22 -6.42 -9.72 -1.17
N GLY A 23 -6.08 -9.34 0.06
CA GLY A 23 -4.69 -9.12 0.48
C GLY A 23 -4.09 -7.73 0.14
N ALA A 24 -4.86 -6.81 -0.44
CA ALA A 24 -4.43 -5.43 -0.69
C ALA A 24 -3.96 -4.72 0.59
N TRP A 25 -4.64 -4.94 1.72
CA TRP A 25 -4.24 -4.36 3.00
C TRP A 25 -2.92 -4.94 3.53
N ASP A 26 -2.76 -6.26 3.49
CA ASP A 26 -1.52 -6.94 3.86
C ASP A 26 -0.34 -6.50 2.98
N PHE A 27 -0.59 -6.30 1.68
CA PHE A 27 0.38 -5.75 0.74
C PHE A 27 0.83 -4.34 1.17
N LEU A 28 -0.12 -3.44 1.41
CA LEU A 28 0.18 -2.05 1.82
C LEU A 28 0.93 -1.99 3.16
N CYS A 29 0.52 -2.78 4.14
CA CYS A 29 1.21 -2.90 5.43
C CYS A 29 2.65 -3.40 5.26
N LEU A 30 2.84 -4.44 4.46
CA LEU A 30 4.16 -5.03 4.22
C LEU A 30 5.07 -4.07 3.46
N VAL A 31 4.58 -3.41 2.41
CA VAL A 31 5.32 -2.38 1.66
C VAL A 31 5.78 -1.25 2.59
N ARG A 32 4.90 -0.78 3.48
CA ARG A 32 5.22 0.25 4.47
C ARG A 32 6.26 -0.21 5.50
N LYS A 33 6.13 -1.45 6.00
CA LYS A 33 7.06 -2.06 6.96
C LYS A 33 8.47 -2.19 6.36
N LEU A 34 8.55 -2.67 5.13
CA LEU A 34 9.81 -2.96 4.43
C LEU A 34 10.43 -1.73 3.76
N LYS A 35 9.69 -0.62 3.67
CA LYS A 35 10.09 0.61 2.96
C LYS A 35 10.46 0.36 1.49
N VAL A 36 9.82 -0.61 0.85
CA VAL A 36 10.03 -0.93 -0.57
C VAL A 36 9.18 -0.03 -1.47
N ARG A 37 9.62 0.20 -2.71
CA ARG A 37 8.84 0.94 -3.71
C ARG A 37 8.16 -0.04 -4.68
N ARG A 38 6.83 0.00 -4.69
CA ARG A 38 5.94 -0.75 -5.60
C ARG A 38 4.77 0.12 -6.05
N SER A 39 5.10 1.30 -6.59
CA SER A 39 4.16 2.41 -6.81
C SER A 39 2.89 2.00 -7.57
N ASP A 40 3.01 1.22 -8.65
CA ASP A 40 1.86 0.76 -9.44
C ASP A 40 0.94 -0.16 -8.63
N LYS A 41 1.51 -1.14 -7.93
CA LYS A 41 0.76 -2.09 -7.10
C LYS A 41 0.13 -1.42 -5.88
N VAL A 42 0.82 -0.44 -5.30
CA VAL A 42 0.29 0.36 -4.18
C VAL A 42 -0.92 1.17 -4.63
N ALA A 43 -0.91 1.71 -5.85
CA ALA A 43 -2.05 2.43 -6.39
C ALA A 43 -3.27 1.50 -6.58
N ILE A 44 -3.07 0.33 -7.20
CA ILE A 44 -4.14 -0.68 -7.40
C ILE A 44 -4.71 -1.12 -6.05
N ALA A 45 -3.84 -1.55 -5.12
CA ALA A 45 -4.26 -1.99 -3.79
C ALA A 45 -4.99 -0.90 -2.99
N ALA A 46 -4.59 0.37 -3.13
CA ALA A 46 -5.25 1.49 -2.46
C ALA A 46 -6.64 1.79 -3.05
N ILE A 47 -6.81 1.65 -4.36
CA ILE A 47 -8.10 1.82 -5.05
C ILE A 47 -9.06 0.68 -4.68
N ASP A 48 -8.57 -0.56 -4.64
CA ASP A 48 -9.37 -1.74 -4.25
C ASP A 48 -9.79 -1.73 -2.77
N CYS A 49 -9.06 -1.02 -1.92
CA CYS A 49 -9.30 -1.11 -0.48
C CYS A 49 -10.68 -0.59 -0.06
N HIS A 50 -11.37 0.25 -0.87
CA HIS A 50 -12.74 0.84 -0.72
C HIS A 50 -13.19 1.26 0.70
N SER A 51 -12.28 1.24 1.68
CA SER A 51 -12.54 1.48 3.08
C SER A 51 -12.28 2.95 3.31
N LEU A 52 -13.37 3.71 3.17
CA LEU A 52 -13.40 5.16 3.26
C LEU A 52 -12.65 5.69 4.50
N GLU A 53 -12.68 4.94 5.61
CA GLU A 53 -12.01 5.30 6.86
C GLU A 53 -10.49 5.18 6.77
N VAL A 54 -10.01 4.10 6.18
CA VAL A 54 -8.58 3.87 5.93
C VAL A 54 -8.02 4.90 4.97
N ALA A 55 -8.74 5.20 3.88
CA ALA A 55 -8.36 6.22 2.93
C ALA A 55 -8.26 7.61 3.61
N LYS A 56 -9.20 7.94 4.49
CA LYS A 56 -9.19 9.19 5.27
C LYS A 56 -7.97 9.29 6.19
N ASP A 57 -7.57 8.21 6.86
CA ASP A 57 -6.38 8.22 7.74
C ASP A 57 -5.08 8.32 6.96
N CYS A 58 -4.99 7.66 5.79
CA CYS A 58 -3.86 7.83 4.88
C CYS A 58 -3.74 9.26 4.36
N ILE A 59 -4.85 9.90 3.97
CA ILE A 59 -4.87 11.30 3.53
C ILE A 59 -4.45 12.22 4.67
N LYS A 60 -5.00 12.07 5.89
CA LYS A 60 -4.60 12.87 7.06
C LYS A 60 -3.11 12.73 7.38
N ALA A 61 -2.57 11.51 7.30
CA ALA A 61 -1.15 11.26 7.54
C ALA A 61 -0.27 11.93 6.48
N LEU A 62 -0.71 11.95 5.22
CA LEU A 62 0.01 12.61 4.13
C LEU A 62 -0.07 14.14 4.22
N GLN A 63 -1.25 14.71 4.52
CA GLN A 63 -1.42 16.16 4.74
C GLN A 63 -0.56 16.67 5.89
N LYS A 64 -0.51 15.94 7.01
CA LYS A 64 0.35 16.31 8.15
C LYS A 64 1.84 16.32 7.78
N ARG A 65 2.24 15.45 6.86
CA ARG A 65 3.63 15.30 6.41
C ARG A 65 4.01 16.26 5.29
N PHE A 66 3.02 16.75 4.53
CA PHE A 66 3.20 17.70 3.44
C PHE A 66 2.14 18.83 3.50
N PRO A 67 2.23 19.71 4.50
CA PRO A 67 1.19 20.72 4.75
C PRO A 67 1.05 21.76 3.62
N GLU A 68 2.08 21.97 2.80
CA GLU A 68 2.06 22.93 1.68
C GLU A 68 1.65 22.32 0.34
N SER A 69 1.44 20.99 0.29
CA SER A 69 1.12 20.30 -0.95
C SER A 69 -0.37 20.42 -1.27
N LYS A 70 -0.74 21.28 -2.23
CA LYS A 70 -2.13 21.45 -2.71
C LYS A 70 -2.76 20.20 -3.37
N ARG A 71 -1.98 19.12 -3.54
CA ARG A 71 -2.39 17.88 -4.22
C ARG A 71 -2.83 16.78 -3.24
N VAL A 72 -2.70 16.99 -1.94
CA VAL A 72 -3.08 16.06 -0.85
C VAL A 72 -3.96 16.83 0.12
#